data_AF-A0A517QLX8-F1
#
_entry.id   AF-A0A517QLX8-F1
#
_cell.length_a   1.000
_cell.length_b   1.000
_cell.length_c   1.000
_cell.angle_alpha   90.00
_cell.angle_beta   90.00
_cell.angle_gamma   90.00
#
_symmetry.space_group_name_H-M   'P 1'
#
loop_
_entity.id
_entity.type
_entity.pdbx_description
1 polymer ?
#
loop_
_entity_poly.entity_id
_entity_poly.type
_entity_poly.pdbx_seq_one_letter_code
_entity_poly.pdbx_strand_id
1 'polypeptide(L)'
;MNCRDSKVAIALHLGHDEADPSDWEQARRHAATCDDCRQHYKRLKKSMSVLEQADDEATYEVQESLWPQLESRLSSMPGQKREHKPRSWTPFVSFTIACMLFLMVWANPPQERHPGNLQNQNSKGMSAPFTELFHPHPRDADSEKHRESPKPVREENL
;
A
#
# COMPACT_ATOMS: atom_id res chain seq x y z
N MET A 1 3.42 6.51 28.27
CA MET A 1 3.24 5.55 27.16
C MET A 1 2.18 4.52 27.52
N ASN A 2 1.31 4.16 26.58
CA ASN A 2 0.26 3.16 26.79
C ASN A 2 0.69 1.77 26.27
N CYS A 3 -0.07 0.73 26.63
CA CYS A 3 0.24 -0.65 26.26
C CYS A 3 0.25 -0.89 24.75
N ARG A 4 -0.61 -0.21 23.98
CA ARG A 4 -0.68 -0.39 22.53
C ARG A 4 0.61 0.08 21.87
N ASP A 5 1.01 1.30 22.17
CA ASP A 5 2.21 1.91 21.62
C ASP A 5 3.46 1.14 22.09
N SER A 6 3.42 0.61 23.32
CA SER A 6 4.49 -0.28 23.83
C SER A 6 4.63 -1.57 23.08
N LYS A 7 3.54 -2.23 22.72
CA LYS A 7 3.61 -3.45 21.92
C LYS A 7 4.15 -3.17 20.53
N VAL A 8 3.79 -2.04 19.92
CA VAL A 8 4.32 -1.61 18.62
C VAL A 8 5.83 -1.34 18.71
N ALA A 9 6.28 -0.53 19.66
CA ALA A 9 7.70 -0.22 19.83
C ALA A 9 8.53 -1.48 20.15
N ILE A 10 7.99 -2.42 20.94
CA ILE A 10 8.62 -3.72 21.20
C ILE A 10 8.76 -4.53 19.91
N ALA A 11 7.72 -4.56 19.07
CA ALA A 11 7.75 -5.32 17.82
C ALA A 11 8.75 -4.75 16.81
N LEU A 12 8.77 -3.43 16.63
CA LEU A 12 9.73 -2.77 15.76
C LEU A 12 11.18 -3.01 16.23
N HIS A 13 11.43 -2.89 17.53
CA HIS A 13 12.77 -3.10 18.07
C HIS A 13 13.26 -4.55 17.91
N LEU A 14 12.39 -5.54 18.17
CA LEU A 14 12.75 -6.95 18.01
C LEU A 14 12.84 -7.39 16.54
N GLY A 15 12.08 -6.75 15.65
CA GLY A 15 12.13 -7.01 14.20
C GLY A 15 13.31 -6.37 13.48
N HIS A 16 14.21 -5.68 14.20
CA HIS A 16 15.29 -4.87 13.60
C HIS A 16 14.80 -3.77 12.64
N ASP A 17 13.55 -3.32 12.79
CA ASP A 17 13.01 -2.19 12.04
C ASP A 17 13.55 -0.87 12.61
N GLU A 18 13.50 0.20 11.80
CA GLU A 18 13.84 1.57 12.25
C GLU A 18 12.84 2.07 13.30
N ALA A 19 13.10 1.76 14.57
CA ALA A 19 12.41 2.34 15.72
C ALA A 19 13.17 3.56 16.24
N ASP A 20 12.45 4.61 16.65
CA ASP A 20 13.05 5.72 17.40
C ASP A 20 13.65 5.17 18.72
N PRO A 21 14.95 5.39 19.00
CA PRO A 21 15.58 4.97 20.24
C PRO A 21 14.85 5.47 21.50
N SER A 22 14.22 6.64 21.44
CA SER A 22 13.40 7.20 22.51
C SER A 22 12.16 6.35 22.80
N ASP A 23 11.48 5.89 21.74
CA ASP A 23 10.27 5.07 21.86
C ASP A 23 10.58 3.70 22.43
N TRP A 24 11.71 3.10 22.04
CA TRP A 24 12.18 1.85 22.64
C TRP A 24 12.46 2.01 24.13
N GLU A 25 13.16 3.07 24.53
CA GLU A 25 13.50 3.28 25.93
C GLU A 25 12.23 3.51 26.78
N GLN A 26 11.24 4.23 26.25
CA GLN A 26 9.93 4.36 26.91
C GLN A 26 9.18 3.03 26.98
N ALA A 27 9.22 2.22 25.93
CA ALA A 27 8.62 0.88 25.89
C ALA A 27 9.26 -0.05 26.93
N ARG A 28 10.58 0.00 27.05
CA ARG A 28 11.36 -0.79 28.00
C ARG A 28 10.97 -0.45 29.44
N ARG A 29 10.88 0.85 29.77
CA ARG A 29 10.42 1.30 31.10
C ARG A 29 8.98 0.89 31.37
N HIS A 30 8.10 0.98 30.36
CA HIS A 30 6.71 0.55 30.49
C HIS A 30 6.60 -0.97 30.72
N ALA A 31 7.34 -1.79 29.97
CA ALA A 31 7.35 -3.24 30.16
C ALA A 31 7.96 -3.68 31.50
N ALA A 32 8.77 -2.83 32.15
CA ALA A 32 9.27 -3.09 33.49
C ALA A 32 8.18 -3.00 34.58
N THR A 33 7.15 -2.18 34.35
CA THR A 33 6.04 -1.95 35.30
C THR A 33 4.72 -2.61 34.88
N CYS A 34 4.56 -2.96 33.60
CA CYS A 34 3.37 -3.58 33.04
C CYS A 34 3.62 -5.06 32.70
N ASP A 35 2.96 -5.97 33.42
CA ASP A 35 3.17 -7.41 33.24
C ASP A 35 2.67 -7.94 31.89
N ASP A 36 1.60 -7.37 31.34
CA ASP A 36 1.10 -7.71 30.01
C ASP A 36 2.15 -7.40 28.93
N CYS A 37 2.77 -6.23 28.98
CA CYS A 37 3.82 -5.84 28.05
C CYS A 37 5.10 -6.66 28.26
N ARG A 38 5.43 -7.00 29.50
CA ARG A 38 6.54 -7.91 29.83
C ARG A 38 6.35 -9.31 29.23
N GLN A 39 5.15 -9.86 29.38
CA GLN A 39 4.81 -11.17 28.79
C GLN A 39 4.82 -11.11 27.27
N HIS A 40 4.28 -10.04 26.68
CA HIS A 40 4.31 -9.84 25.23
C HIS A 40 5.75 -9.83 24.69
N TYR A 41 6.64 -9.06 25.32
CA TYR A 41 8.07 -9.03 24.97
C TYR A 41 8.70 -10.43 25.01
N LYS A 42 8.48 -11.20 26.08
CA LYS A 42 9.03 -12.56 26.22
C LYS A 42 8.53 -13.51 25.12
N ARG A 43 7.22 -13.47 24.82
CA ARG A 43 6.64 -14.31 23.76
C ARG A 43 7.21 -13.95 22.40
N LEU A 44 7.29 -12.66 22.09
CA LEU A 44 7.79 -12.19 20.80
C LEU A 44 9.28 -12.49 20.62
N LYS A 45 10.09 -12.29 21.67
CA LYS A 45 11.50 -12.67 21.66
C LYS A 45 11.70 -14.17 21.43
N LYS A 46 10.88 -15.00 22.07
CA LYS A 46 10.93 -16.46 21.87
C LYS A 46 10.56 -16.85 20.44
N SER A 47 9.51 -16.26 19.86
CA SER A 47 9.17 -16.55 18.46
C SER A 47 10.28 -16.12 17.50
N MET A 48 10.89 -14.95 17.71
CA MET A 48 12.04 -14.51 16.91
C MET A 48 13.22 -15.48 16.99
N SER A 49 13.57 -15.94 18.20
CA SER A 49 14.69 -16.90 18.34
C SER A 49 14.45 -18.24 17.64
N VAL A 50 13.19 -18.66 17.48
CA VAL A 50 12.86 -19.89 16.74
C VAL A 50 12.99 -19.67 15.24
N LEU A 51 12.63 -18.48 14.75
CA LEU A 51 12.80 -18.11 13.34
C LEU A 51 14.29 -17.99 12.99
N GLU A 52 15.08 -17.33 13.84
CA GLU A 52 16.53 -17.19 13.67
C GLU A 52 17.23 -18.56 13.60
N GLN A 53 16.84 -19.51 14.46
CA GLN A 53 17.40 -20.87 14.44
C GLN A 53 17.06 -21.65 13.16
N ALA A 54 15.93 -21.33 12.50
CA ALA A 54 15.58 -21.97 11.23
C ALA A 54 16.43 -21.43 10.07
N ASP A 55 16.93 -20.21 10.17
CA ASP A 55 17.82 -19.59 9.17
C ASP A 55 19.29 -20.00 9.33
N ASP A 56 19.72 -20.43 10.53
CA ASP A 56 21.12 -20.81 10.82
C ASP A 56 21.57 -22.06 10.02
N GLU A 57 20.66 -22.97 9.68
CA GLU A 57 20.95 -24.12 8.83
C GLU A 57 20.94 -23.68 7.37
N ALA A 58 22.06 -23.13 6.90
CA ALA A 58 22.25 -22.65 5.53
C ALA A 58 21.86 -23.70 4.49
N THR A 59 20.60 -23.65 4.05
CA THR A 59 20.04 -24.58 3.07
C THR A 59 20.35 -24.17 1.63
N TYR A 60 21.03 -23.03 1.47
CA TYR A 60 21.41 -22.45 0.19
C TYR A 60 22.94 -22.41 0.04
N GLU A 61 23.45 -23.03 -1.02
CA GLU A 61 24.82 -22.84 -1.45
C GLU A 61 25.01 -21.38 -1.92
N VAL A 62 25.65 -20.57 -1.09
CA VAL A 62 25.92 -19.13 -1.35
C VAL A 62 26.75 -18.92 -2.62
N GLN A 63 27.42 -19.94 -3.13
CA GLN A 63 28.31 -19.84 -4.30
C GLN A 63 27.58 -19.51 -5.60
N GLU A 64 26.29 -19.85 -5.74
CA GLU A 64 25.45 -19.48 -6.90
C GLU A 64 24.40 -18.41 -6.57
N SER A 65 24.57 -17.71 -5.45
CA SER A 65 23.61 -16.69 -5.05
C SER A 65 23.65 -15.51 -6.01
N LEU A 66 22.50 -15.19 -6.61
CA LEU A 66 22.31 -13.95 -7.37
C LEU A 66 22.25 -12.71 -6.46
N TRP A 67 22.32 -12.90 -5.14
CA TRP A 67 22.20 -11.83 -4.15
C TRP A 67 23.23 -10.70 -4.33
N PRO A 68 24.53 -10.93 -4.60
CA PRO A 68 25.50 -9.84 -4.80
C PRO A 68 25.16 -8.96 -6.02
N GLN A 69 24.64 -9.57 -7.09
CA GLN A 69 24.21 -8.83 -8.28
C GLN A 69 22.92 -8.04 -8.00
N LEU A 70 22.01 -8.60 -7.19
CA LEU A 70 20.77 -7.94 -6.78
C LEU A 70 21.03 -6.78 -5.81
N GLU A 71 21.89 -6.98 -4.81
CA GLU A 71 22.28 -6.00 -3.79
C GLU A 71 22.83 -4.73 -4.43
N SER A 72 23.68 -4.86 -5.46
CA SER A 72 24.21 -3.72 -6.21
C SER A 72 23.11 -2.87 -6.88
N ARG A 73 22.00 -3.51 -7.29
CA ARG A 73 20.86 -2.83 -7.90
C ARG A 73 19.93 -2.23 -6.84
N LEU A 74 19.70 -2.92 -5.72
CA LEU A 74 18.87 -2.40 -4.62
C LEU A 74 19.50 -1.18 -3.95
N SER A 75 20.81 -1.23 -3.67
CA SER A 75 21.56 -0.11 -3.06
C SER A 75 21.59 1.13 -3.96
N SER A 76 21.51 0.95 -5.28
CA SER A 76 21.41 2.05 -6.26
C SER A 76 20.02 2.67 -6.37
N MET A 77 18.98 2.03 -5.81
CA MET A 77 17.63 2.55 -5.83
C MET A 77 17.46 3.49 -4.63
N PRO A 78 17.49 4.83 -4.82
CA PRO A 78 17.28 5.75 -3.71
C PRO A 78 15.92 5.43 -3.10
N GLY A 79 15.94 5.00 -1.85
CA GLY A 79 14.75 4.59 -1.13
C GLY A 79 13.67 5.63 -1.35
N GLN A 80 12.54 5.21 -1.93
CA GLN A 80 11.29 5.92 -1.73
C GLN A 80 11.06 5.88 -0.23
N LYS A 81 11.59 6.89 0.48
CA LYS A 81 11.07 7.29 1.78
C LYS A 81 9.60 7.53 1.53
N ARG A 82 8.79 6.53 1.82
CA ARG A 82 7.36 6.71 1.94
C ARG A 82 7.24 7.68 3.10
N GLU A 83 7.15 8.96 2.77
CA GLU A 83 6.69 9.95 3.72
C GLU A 83 5.43 9.35 4.32
N HIS A 84 5.50 8.97 5.59
CA HIS A 84 4.35 8.65 6.40
C HIS A 84 3.55 9.95 6.54
N LYS A 85 2.88 10.33 5.45
CA LYS A 85 1.86 11.36 5.48
C LYS A 85 0.73 10.73 6.28
N PRO A 86 0.39 11.23 7.47
CA PRO A 86 -0.73 10.69 8.22
C PRO A 86 -1.99 10.94 7.40
N ARG A 87 -2.42 9.91 6.65
CA ARG A 87 -3.65 9.90 5.88
C ARG A 87 -4.82 9.66 6.83
N SER A 88 -5.00 10.58 7.79
CA SER A 88 -6.14 10.61 8.71
C SER A 88 -7.28 11.51 8.22
N TRP A 89 -7.17 12.12 7.03
CA TRP A 89 -8.18 13.05 6.52
C TRP A 89 -8.61 12.76 5.08
N THR A 90 -8.97 11.52 4.76
CA THR A 90 -9.67 11.20 3.49
C THR A 90 -11.11 10.68 3.58
N PRO A 91 -11.69 10.23 4.73
CA PRO A 91 -13.07 9.74 4.70
C PRO A 91 -14.11 10.88 4.62
N PHE A 92 -13.79 12.08 5.12
CA PHE A 92 -14.73 13.21 5.09
C PHE A 92 -14.92 13.80 3.68
N VAL A 93 -13.88 13.84 2.86
CA VAL A 93 -13.95 14.47 1.53
C VAL A 93 -14.75 13.61 0.54
N SER A 94 -14.66 12.27 0.63
CA SER A 94 -15.49 11.40 -0.21
C SER A 94 -16.97 11.46 0.16
N PHE A 95 -17.28 11.55 1.46
CA PHE A 95 -18.65 11.59 1.94
C PHE A 95 -19.36 12.89 1.56
N THR A 96 -18.68 14.05 1.64
CA THR A 96 -19.27 15.33 1.22
C THR A 96 -19.57 15.38 -0.27
N ILE A 97 -18.67 14.85 -1.12
CA ILE A 97 -18.90 14.79 -2.56
C ILE A 97 -20.10 13.90 -2.90
N ALA A 98 -20.20 12.72 -2.27
CA ALA A 98 -21.32 11.80 -2.49
C ALA A 98 -22.67 12.41 -2.03
N CYS A 99 -22.71 13.06 -0.87
CA CYS A 99 -23.91 13.74 -0.38
C CYS A 99 -24.33 14.91 -1.27
N MET A 100 -23.38 15.70 -1.78
CA MET A 100 -23.68 16.81 -2.69
C MET A 100 -24.27 16.32 -4.02
N LEU A 101 -23.72 15.25 -4.60
CA LEU A 101 -24.26 14.65 -5.81
C LEU A 101 -25.67 14.08 -5.59
N PHE A 102 -25.88 13.40 -4.46
CA PHE A 102 -27.20 12.87 -4.10
C PHE A 102 -28.23 13.99 -3.98
N LEU A 103 -27.91 15.06 -3.26
CA LEU A 103 -28.80 16.23 -3.13
C LEU A 103 -29.05 16.91 -4.48
N MET A 104 -28.05 17.00 -5.36
CA MET A 104 -28.23 17.63 -6.67
C MET A 104 -29.16 16.83 -7.60
N VAL A 105 -29.08 15.49 -7.54
CA VAL A 105 -29.95 14.58 -8.30
C VAL A 105 -31.37 14.54 -7.72
N TRP A 106 -31.52 14.62 -6.40
CA TRP A 106 -32.83 14.58 -5.75
C TRP A 106 -33.55 15.94 -5.73
N ALA A 107 -32.81 17.04 -5.56
CA ALA A 107 -33.37 18.39 -5.48
C ALA A 107 -33.56 19.07 -6.84
N ASN A 108 -33.03 18.51 -7.93
CA ASN A 108 -33.41 18.88 -9.29
C ASN A 108 -34.32 17.78 -9.88
N PRO A 109 -35.63 17.78 -9.58
CA PRO A 109 -36.56 17.06 -10.45
C PRO A 109 -36.38 17.60 -11.88
N PRO A 110 -36.43 16.75 -12.92
CA PRO A 110 -36.32 17.21 -14.30
C PRO A 110 -37.37 18.31 -14.50
N GLN A 111 -36.89 19.53 -14.77
CA GLN A 111 -37.78 20.63 -15.12
C GLN A 111 -38.44 20.22 -16.43
N GLU A 112 -39.69 19.77 -16.35
CA GLU A 112 -40.49 19.55 -17.54
C GLU A 112 -40.49 20.86 -18.32
N ARG A 113 -39.84 20.84 -19.49
CA ARG A 113 -39.82 21.97 -20.41
C ARG A 113 -41.26 22.17 -20.85
N HIS A 114 -41.94 23.13 -20.22
CA HIS A 114 -43.22 23.62 -20.70
C HIS A 114 -43.02 24.15 -22.14
N PRO A 115 -43.67 23.57 -23.17
CA PRO A 115 -43.55 24.06 -24.53
C PRO A 115 -44.55 25.21 -24.67
N GLY A 116 -44.10 26.44 -24.44
CA GLY A 116 -45.01 27.58 -24.57
C GLY A 116 -44.49 28.90 -24.07
N ASN A 117 -43.34 29.37 -24.57
CA ASN A 117 -43.22 30.80 -24.86
C ASN A 117 -42.09 31.07 -25.88
N LEU A 118 -42.49 31.28 -27.13
CA LEU A 118 -41.70 31.93 -28.16
C LEU A 118 -41.80 33.45 -27.96
N GLN A 119 -40.86 34.07 -27.27
CA GLN A 119 -40.42 35.43 -27.60
C GLN A 119 -39.13 35.75 -26.82
N ASN A 120 -37.97 35.90 -27.49
CA ASN A 120 -37.48 37.18 -28.06
C ASN A 120 -36.73 37.97 -26.95
N GLN A 121 -35.45 38.35 -27.04
CA GLN A 121 -34.49 38.47 -28.14
C GLN A 121 -33.07 38.61 -27.54
N ASN A 122 -32.08 38.11 -28.29
CA ASN A 122 -30.91 38.88 -28.73
C ASN A 122 -30.02 39.57 -27.67
N SER A 123 -28.85 38.98 -27.42
CA SER A 123 -27.58 39.70 -27.67
C SER A 123 -26.37 38.77 -27.68
N LYS A 124 -25.65 38.80 -28.83
CA LYS A 124 -24.18 38.82 -28.99
C LYS A 124 -23.40 37.78 -28.16
N GLY A 125 -22.88 36.68 -28.72
CA GLY A 125 -22.05 36.60 -29.92
C GLY A 125 -20.58 36.77 -29.55
N MET A 126 -19.82 35.67 -29.52
CA MET A 126 -18.39 35.51 -29.90
C MET A 126 -17.87 34.17 -29.39
N SER A 127 -17.88 33.17 -30.28
CA SER A 127 -16.67 32.51 -30.83
C SER A 127 -15.91 31.62 -29.85
N ALA A 128 -16.12 30.30 -30.00
CA ALA A 128 -15.05 29.32 -29.80
C ALA A 128 -13.89 29.64 -30.77
N PRO A 129 -12.63 29.29 -30.45
CA PRO A 129 -12.19 27.92 -30.65
C PRO A 129 -11.18 27.44 -29.59
N PHE A 130 -11.00 26.12 -29.46
CA PHE A 130 -9.71 25.46 -29.75
C PHE A 130 -9.77 24.00 -29.31
N THR A 131 -9.42 23.17 -30.26
CA THR A 131 -9.40 21.71 -30.28
C THR A 131 -8.12 21.19 -29.62
N GLU A 132 -8.12 19.89 -29.31
CA GLU A 132 -6.94 19.05 -29.05
C GLU A 132 -6.32 19.15 -27.64
N LEU A 133 -5.82 18.09 -27.02
CA LEU A 133 -5.38 16.78 -27.49
C LEU A 133 -5.25 15.95 -26.20
N PHE A 134 -5.84 14.75 -26.09
CA PHE A 134 -5.26 13.62 -25.34
C PHE A 134 -6.19 12.41 -25.43
N HIS A 135 -5.93 11.61 -26.46
CA HIS A 135 -6.27 10.20 -26.52
C HIS A 135 -5.57 9.43 -25.38
N PRO A 136 -6.20 8.36 -24.89
CA PRO A 136 -5.47 7.12 -24.72
C PRO A 136 -6.08 5.99 -25.54
N HIS A 137 -5.15 5.31 -26.21
CA HIS A 137 -5.28 4.11 -27.04
C HIS A 137 -5.68 2.89 -26.18
N PRO A 138 -6.59 2.02 -26.63
CA PRO A 138 -6.72 0.66 -26.09
C PRO A 138 -5.55 -0.18 -26.64
N ARG A 139 -4.72 -0.75 -25.76
CA ARG A 139 -3.72 -1.75 -26.18
C ARG A 139 -4.42 -3.10 -26.32
N ASP A 140 -4.37 -3.60 -27.54
CA ASP A 140 -4.58 -5.00 -27.90
C ASP A 140 -3.56 -5.89 -27.19
N ALA A 141 -4.00 -7.06 -26.74
CA ALA A 141 -3.14 -8.17 -26.37
C ALA A 141 -3.87 -9.49 -26.61
N ASP A 142 -4.08 -9.81 -27.89
CA ASP A 142 -4.25 -11.18 -28.37
C ASP A 142 -2.91 -11.67 -28.94
N SER A 143 -2.39 -12.77 -28.37
CA SER A 143 -1.54 -13.81 -28.98
C SER A 143 -0.68 -14.43 -27.87
N GLU A 144 -1.07 -15.58 -27.31
CA GLU A 144 -0.86 -16.90 -27.91
C GLU A 144 0.62 -17.27 -27.96
N LYS A 145 1.02 -18.31 -27.22
CA LYS A 145 1.61 -19.55 -27.78
C LYS A 145 2.48 -20.29 -26.76
N HIS A 146 2.01 -21.49 -26.43
CA HIS A 146 2.78 -22.72 -26.16
C HIS A 146 4.20 -22.59 -25.57
N ARG A 147 4.37 -23.15 -24.36
CA ARG A 147 5.49 -24.10 -24.18
C ARG A 147 5.14 -25.21 -23.20
N GLU A 148 5.45 -26.40 -23.67
CA GLU A 148 5.13 -27.72 -23.15
C GLU A 148 5.78 -28.00 -21.78
N SER A 149 5.09 -28.83 -20.99
CA SER A 149 5.67 -29.61 -19.92
C SER A 149 6.65 -30.66 -20.45
N PRO A 150 7.67 -31.01 -19.66
CA PRO A 150 8.05 -32.41 -19.50
C PRO A 150 7.90 -32.90 -18.06
N LYS A 151 7.55 -34.18 -17.98
CA LYS A 151 7.29 -35.03 -16.81
C LYS A 151 8.56 -35.34 -15.97
N PRO A 152 8.39 -35.88 -14.75
CA PRO A 152 9.47 -36.12 -13.79
C PRO A 152 10.39 -37.27 -14.20
N VAL A 153 11.69 -37.11 -13.95
CA VAL A 153 12.67 -38.18 -13.96
C VAL A 153 12.66 -38.88 -12.60
N ARG A 154 12.29 -40.15 -12.63
CA ARG A 154 12.40 -41.15 -11.56
C ARG A 154 13.79 -41.77 -11.73
N GLU A 155 14.70 -41.57 -10.78
CA GLU A 155 15.89 -42.40 -10.66
C GLU A 155 15.78 -43.27 -9.41
N GLU A 156 15.73 -44.56 -9.70
CA GLU A 156 15.85 -45.68 -8.79
C GLU A 156 17.31 -46.15 -8.86
N ASN A 157 17.84 -46.63 -7.73
CA ASN A 157 19.08 -47.41 -7.56
C ASN A 157 20.40 -46.62 -7.49
N LEU A 158 20.94 -46.48 -6.27
CA LEU A 158 21.95 -47.42 -5.75
C LEU A 158 21.91 -47.48 -4.21
#